data_AF-A0A925ZZ25-F1
#
_entry.id   AF-A0A925ZZ25-F1
#
_cell.length_a   1.000
_cell.length_b   1.000
_cell.length_c   1.000
_cell.angle_alpha   90.00
_cell.angle_beta   90.00
_cell.angle_gamma   90.00
#
_symmetry.space_group_name_H-M   'P 1'
#
loop_
_entity.id
_entity.type
_entity.pdbx_description
1 polymer ?
#
loop_
_entity_poly.entity_id
_entity_poly.type
_entity_poly.pdbx_seq_one_letter_code
_entity_poly.pdbx_strand_id
1 'polypeptide(L)' 'MQQYARCIDASRRPTDHIGDWPTTGQVYPIEVRRNARTGLPQVHVLGFYAEQPYGAFARHRFETVAELWLN' A
#
# COMPACT_ATOMS: atom_id res chain seq x y z
N MET A 1 2.08 -11.88 -11.79
CA MET A 1 1.10 -12.02 -10.69
C MET A 1 0.66 -10.64 -10.26
N GLN A 2 -0.64 -10.38 -10.18
CA GLN A 2 -1.21 -9.13 -9.67
C GLN A 2 -1.85 -9.40 -8.31
N GLN A 3 -1.49 -8.64 -7.28
CA GLN A 3 -2.12 -8.74 -5.96
C GLN A 3 -3.14 -7.62 -5.77
N TYR A 4 -4.21 -7.93 -5.04
CA TYR A 4 -5.19 -6.96 -4.56
C TYR A 4 -5.29 -7.05 -3.06
N ALA A 5 -5.33 -5.89 -2.40
CA ALA A 5 -5.47 -5.81 -0.95
C ALA A 5 -6.48 -4.74 -0.55
N ARG A 6 -7.23 -5.06 0.50
CA ARG A 6 -8.16 -4.13 1.14
C ARG A 6 -7.43 -3.30 2.19
N CYS A 7 -7.63 -1.99 2.21
CA CYS A 7 -7.17 -1.17 3.32
C CYS A 7 -8.03 -1.47 4.56
N ILE A 8 -7.41 -1.89 5.65
CA ILE A 8 -8.08 -2.16 6.94
C ILE A 8 -7.77 -1.08 7.98
N ASP A 9 -6.69 -0.30 7.78
CA ASP A 9 -6.31 0.81 8.64
C ASP A 9 -5.78 2.00 7.83
N ALA A 10 -6.63 3.01 7.64
CA ALA A 10 -6.29 4.31 7.07
C ALA A 10 -6.02 5.40 8.12
N SER A 11 -5.91 5.04 9.41
CA SER A 11 -5.69 6.01 10.48
C SER A 11 -4.27 6.59 10.46
N ARG A 12 -4.05 7.69 11.18
CA ARG A 12 -2.72 8.30 11.37
C ARG A 12 -2.03 8.65 10.05
N ARG A 13 -2.76 9.29 9.14
CA ARG A 13 -2.16 10.00 8.01
C ARG A 13 -1.22 11.08 8.58
N PRO A 14 0.07 11.11 8.19
CA PRO A 14 0.98 12.17 8.61
C PRO A 14 0.44 13.54 8.20
N THR A 15 0.62 14.54 9.06
CA THR A 15 0.12 15.90 8.83
C THR A 15 0.77 16.58 7.63
N ASP A 16 1.98 16.17 7.30
CA ASP A 16 2.80 16.62 6.18
C ASP A 16 2.71 15.67 4.96
N HIS A 17 1.78 14.70 4.96
CA HIS A 17 1.60 13.79 3.83
C HIS A 17 0.95 14.47 2.62
N ILE A 18 1.69 14.55 1.52
CA ILE A 18 1.22 15.05 0.23
C ILE A 18 0.96 13.89 -0.73
N GLY A 19 -0.22 13.88 -1.34
CA GLY A 19 -0.68 12.88 -2.29
C GLY A 19 -1.80 11.99 -1.76
N ASP A 20 -1.96 10.85 -2.43
CA ASP A 20 -3.00 9.87 -2.19
C ASP A 20 -2.81 9.16 -0.85
N TRP A 21 -3.93 8.82 -0.24
CA TRP A 21 -3.99 8.08 1.01
C TRP A 21 -5.10 7.02 0.90
N PRO A 22 -4.86 5.78 1.35
CA PRO A 22 -5.86 4.73 1.21
C PRO A 22 -7.09 5.02 2.07
N THR A 23 -8.25 4.54 1.63
CA THR A 23 -9.50 4.64 2.39
C THR A 23 -9.86 3.27 2.95
N THR A 24 -10.16 3.20 4.25
CA THR A 24 -10.57 1.94 4.89
C THR A 24 -11.75 1.29 4.16
N GLY A 25 -11.65 -0.01 3.89
CA GLY A 25 -12.64 -0.81 3.17
C GLY A 25 -12.42 -0.89 1.65
N GLN A 26 -11.70 0.07 1.05
CA GLN A 26 -11.41 0.04 -0.39
C GLN A 26 -10.36 -1.03 -0.73
N VAL A 27 -10.52 -1.64 -1.91
CA VAL A 27 -9.60 -2.65 -2.46
C VAL A 27 -8.77 -2.00 -3.56
N TYR A 28 -7.46 -2.21 -3.50
CA TYR A 28 -6.51 -1.64 -4.44
C TYR A 28 -5.65 -2.72 -5.09
N PRO A 29 -5.24 -2.54 -6.36
CA PRO A 29 -4.10 -3.26 -6.89
C PRO A 29 -2.83 -2.82 -6.15
N ILE A 30 -2.03 -3.78 -5.70
CA ILE A 30 -0.83 -3.50 -4.92
C ILE A 30 0.39 -4.26 -5.42
N GLU A 31 1.55 -3.79 -4.98
CA GLU A 31 2.81 -4.53 -5.00
C GLU A 31 3.44 -4.53 -3.61
N VAL A 32 3.87 -5.71 -3.13
CA VAL A 32 4.61 -5.83 -1.88
C VAL A 32 6.10 -5.84 -2.18
N ARG A 33 6.82 -4.85 -1.64
CA ARG A 33 8.28 -4.73 -1.80
C ARG A 33 8.95 -4.72 -0.43
N ARG A 34 10.25 -5.04 -0.39
CA ARG A 34 11.05 -4.86 0.83
C ARG A 34 11.55 -3.42 0.92
N ASN A 35 11.48 -2.87 2.13
CA ASN A 35 12.11 -1.59 2.43
C ASN A 35 13.64 -1.72 2.34
N ALA A 36 14.28 -0.88 1.53
CA ALA A 36 15.72 -0.97 1.29
C ALA A 36 16.57 -0.76 2.56
N ARG A 37 16.06 0.01 3.54
CA ARG A 37 16.77 0.30 4.79
C ARG A 37 16.50 -0.74 5.89
N THR A 38 15.25 -1.18 6.03
CA THR A 38 14.83 -2.05 7.15
C THR A 38 14.62 -3.52 6.76
N GLY A 39 14.54 -3.84 5.46
CA GLY A 39 14.24 -5.17 4.95
C GLY A 39 12.78 -5.63 5.14
N LEU A 40 11.98 -4.85 5.88
CA LEU A 40 10.58 -5.18 6.19
C LEU A 40 9.69 -5.03 4.96
N PRO A 41 8.63 -5.86 4.83
CA PRO A 41 7.67 -5.73 3.73
C PRO A 41 6.83 -4.46 3.89
N GLN A 42 6.64 -3.78 2.76
CA GLN A 42 5.81 -2.59 2.62
C GLN A 42 4.98 -2.67 1.35
N VAL A 43 3.82 -2.02 1.38
CA VAL A 43 2.80 -2.07 0.34
C VAL A 43 2.90 -0.80 -0.50
N HIS A 44 3.01 -0.97 -1.80
CA HIS A 44 2.83 0.09 -2.78
C HIS A 44 1.46 -0.08 -3.43
N VAL A 45 0.60 0.93 -3.32
CA VAL A 45 -0.66 0.94 -4.04
C VAL A 45 -0.38 1.39 -5.48
N LEU A 46 -0.75 0.57 -6.45
CA LEU A 46 -0.52 0.89 -7.86
C LEU A 46 -1.43 2.04 -8.29
N GLY A 47 -0.86 3.05 -8.93
CA GLY A 47 -1.56 4.26 -9.36
C GLY A 47 -1.64 5.38 -8.32
N PHE A 48 -1.20 5.15 -7.08
CA PHE A 48 -1.08 6.23 -6.10
C PHE A 48 0.12 7.12 -6.39
N TYR A 49 -0.10 8.42 -6.28
CA TYR A 49 0.93 9.43 -6.18
C TYR A 49 1.14 9.84 -4.72
N ALA A 50 2.40 9.93 -4.28
CA ALA A 50 2.76 10.59 -3.02
C ALA A 50 4.15 11.21 -3.15
N GLU A 51 4.35 12.36 -2.52
CA GLU A 51 5.69 12.94 -2.42
C GLU A 51 6.57 12.09 -1.50
N GLN A 52 7.89 12.11 -1.74
CA GLN A 52 8.83 11.45 -0.84
C GLN A 52 8.70 12.07 0.57
N PRO A 53 8.73 11.26 1.64
CA PRO A 53 9.09 9.84 1.68
C PRO A 53 7.90 8.85 1.62
N TYR A 54 6.68 9.28 1.30
CA TYR A 54 5.45 8.57 1.64
C TYR A 54 4.89 7.61 0.57
N GLY A 55 5.67 7.24 -0.43
CA GLY A 55 5.24 6.35 -1.52
C GLY A 55 5.03 4.87 -1.16
N ALA A 56 5.07 4.51 0.13
CA ALA A 56 4.94 3.14 0.62
C ALA A 56 4.21 3.10 1.97
N PHE A 57 3.43 2.05 2.19
CA PHE A 57 2.63 1.86 3.40
C PHE A 57 3.07 0.63 4.19
N ALA A 58 2.88 0.66 5.51
CA ALA A 58 3.14 -0.49 6.35
C ALA A 58 2.21 -1.66 6.01
N ARG A 59 2.74 -2.88 5.97
CA ARG A 59 2.01 -4.09 5.56
C ARG A 59 0.73 -4.37 6.35
N HIS A 60 0.71 -4.02 7.64
CA HIS A 60 -0.44 -4.27 8.54
C HIS A 60 -1.65 -3.38 8.24
N ARG A 61 -1.51 -2.33 7.42
CA ARG A 61 -2.64 -1.47 7.01
C ARG A 61 -3.53 -2.12 5.96
N PHE A 62 -3.09 -3.24 5.40
CA PHE A 62 -3.74 -3.90 4.27
C PHE A 62 -3.92 -5.40 4.54
N GLU A 63 -5.00 -5.95 4.05
CA GLU A 63 -5.28 -7.39 4.02
C GLU A 63 -5.34 -7.86 2.57
N THR A 64 -4.57 -8.88 2.20
CA THR A 64 -4.61 -9.41 0.83
C THR A 64 -5.95 -10.12 0.60
N VAL A 65 -6.66 -9.75 -0.46
CA VAL A 65 -7.98 -10.31 -0.77
C VAL A 65 -7.99 -11.16 -2.03
N ALA A 66 -7.03 -10.96 -2.95
CA ALA A 66 -6.87 -11.77 -4.14
C ALA A 66 -5.45 -11.74 -4.68
N GLU A 67 -5.04 -12.84 -5.30
CA GLU A 67 -3.83 -12.94 -6.12
C GLU A 67 -4.23 -13.52 -7.47
N LEU A 68 -4.01 -12.75 -8.55
CA LEU A 68 -4.33 -13.15 -9.90
C LEU A 68 -3.05 -13.51 -10.65
N TRP A 69 -3.08 -14.68 -11.29
CA TRP A 69 -2.09 -15.10 -12.26
C TRP A 69 -2.68 -14.87 -13.64
N LEU A 70 -1.98 -14.08 -14.46
CA LEU A 70 -2.35 -13.84 -15.84
C LEU A 70 -1.42 -14.70 -16.68
N ASN A 71 -2.00 -15.67 -17.36
CA ASN A 71 -1.37 -16.56 -18.32
C ASN A 71 -2.26 -16.59 -19.56
#